data_AF-A0A8J3Y2T4-F1
#
_entry.id   AF-A0A8J3Y2T4-F1
#
_cell.length_a   1.000
_cell.length_b   1.000
_cell.length_c   1.000
_cell.angle_alpha   90.00
_cell.angle_beta   90.00
_cell.angle_gamma   90.00
#
_symmetry.space_group_name_H-M   'P 1'
#
loop_
_entity.id
_entity.type
_entity.pdbx_description
1 polymer ?
#
loop_
_entity_poly.entity_id
_entity_poly.type
_entity_poly.pdbx_seq_one_letter_code
_entity_poly.pdbx_strand_id
1 'polypeptide(L)'
;MALSRMVGPVASDQERDQLAAQLMTLPVHELADVLRRVLPHYTEESNGLRTSLVLATATEYEDEPDGIDVTFVAWPDRDYYDGGLGPDQGLWEGGDCEQCHTEVSSNAKRAFCPVCGSRCELT
;
A
#
# COMPACT_ATOMS: atom_id res chain seq x y z
N MET A 1 11.92 -19.75 -11.10
CA MET A 1 12.27 -20.34 -9.78
C MET A 1 11.20 -19.89 -8.81
N ALA A 2 10.35 -20.81 -8.34
CA ALA A 2 9.34 -20.47 -7.33
C ALA A 2 10.09 -20.16 -6.02
N LEU A 3 9.97 -18.92 -5.55
CA LEU A 3 10.41 -18.57 -4.19
C LEU A 3 9.54 -19.40 -3.24
N SER A 4 10.14 -20.40 -2.62
CA SER A 4 9.49 -21.18 -1.59
C SER A 4 9.06 -20.22 -0.48
N ARG A 5 7.75 -20.04 -0.32
CA ARG A 5 7.15 -19.18 0.71
C ARG A 5 7.66 -19.71 2.06
N MET A 6 8.58 -18.98 2.69
CA MET A 6 9.00 -19.29 4.05
C MET A 6 7.80 -18.98 4.96
N VAL A 7 6.93 -19.96 5.14
CA VAL A 7 5.87 -19.89 6.13
C VAL A 7 6.56 -20.08 7.48
N GLY A 8 6.83 -18.96 8.16
CA GLY A 8 7.29 -18.98 9.54
C GLY A 8 6.28 -19.70 10.44
N PRO A 9 6.68 -20.06 11.67
CA PRO A 9 5.75 -20.64 12.64
C PRO A 9 4.53 -19.74 12.81
N VAL A 10 3.37 -20.36 13.03
CA VAL A 10 2.13 -19.62 13.31
C VAL A 10 2.34 -18.84 14.61
N ALA A 11 2.28 -17.51 14.52
CA ALA A 11 2.37 -16.63 15.68
C ALA A 11 1.21 -16.90 16.64
N SER A 12 1.50 -16.88 17.94
CA SER A 12 0.49 -16.90 19.00
C SER A 12 -0.36 -15.62 18.97
N ASP A 13 -1.54 -15.65 19.61
CA ASP A 13 -2.42 -14.47 19.73
C ASP A 13 -1.68 -13.28 20.37
N GLN A 14 -0.89 -13.53 21.41
CA GLN A 14 -0.12 -12.51 22.10
C GLN A 14 0.92 -11.83 21.19
N GLU A 15 1.63 -12.61 20.36
CA GLU A 15 2.61 -12.07 19.41
C GLU A 15 1.93 -11.22 18.33
N ARG A 16 0.74 -11.66 17.87
CA ARG A 16 -0.06 -10.92 16.89
C ARG A 16 -0.56 -9.60 17.46
N ASP A 17 -1.07 -9.60 18.69
CA ASP A 17 -1.53 -8.39 19.38
C ASP A 17 -0.39 -7.40 19.63
N GLN A 18 0.79 -7.90 20.01
CA GLN A 18 1.97 -7.06 20.21
C GLN A 18 2.43 -6.41 18.90
N LEU A 19 2.44 -7.16 17.79
CA LEU A 19 2.76 -6.62 16.48
C LEU A 19 1.73 -5.56 16.06
N ALA A 20 0.44 -5.82 16.24
CA ALA A 20 -0.61 -4.85 15.94
C ALA A 20 -0.41 -3.56 16.75
N ALA A 21 -0.11 -3.67 18.05
CA ALA A 21 0.19 -2.52 18.90
C ALA A 21 1.39 -1.72 18.39
N GLN A 22 2.46 -2.38 17.91
CA GLN A 22 3.61 -1.70 17.32
C GLN A 22 3.24 -0.97 16.03
N LEU A 23 2.52 -1.62 15.12
CA LEU A 23 2.10 -1.03 13.85
C LEU A 23 1.18 0.19 14.05
N MET A 24 0.31 0.16 15.06
CA MET A 24 -0.56 1.29 15.40
C MET A 24 0.19 2.53 15.90
N THR A 25 1.45 2.39 16.34
CA THR A 25 2.28 3.54 16.77
C THR A 25 2.99 4.24 15.62
N LEU A 26 2.99 3.65 14.42
CA LEU A 26 3.69 4.20 13.26
C LEU A 26 2.89 5.33 12.60
N PRO A 27 3.55 6.41 12.15
CA PRO A 27 2.97 7.34 11.19
C PRO A 27 2.54 6.60 9.92
N VAL A 28 1.53 7.13 9.22
CA VAL A 28 0.95 6.47 8.03
C VAL A 28 2.00 6.21 6.95
N HIS A 29 2.95 7.11 6.76
CA HIS A 29 3.99 6.96 5.75
C HIS A 29 4.99 5.83 6.10
N GLU A 30 5.27 5.61 7.39
CA GLU A 30 6.10 4.50 7.84
C GLU A 30 5.34 3.18 7.75
N LEU A 31 4.07 3.17 8.16
CA LEU A 31 3.19 2.02 8.03
C LEU A 31 3.08 1.59 6.54
N ALA A 32 2.88 2.53 5.63
CA ALA A 32 2.83 2.27 4.20
C ALA A 32 4.14 1.68 3.66
N ASP A 33 5.31 2.18 4.07
CA ASP A 33 6.58 1.60 3.63
C ASP A 33 6.86 0.22 4.24
N VAL A 34 6.45 -0.04 5.48
CA VAL A 34 6.51 -1.39 6.08
C VAL A 34 5.64 -2.34 5.28
N LEU A 35 4.38 -1.99 5.03
CA LEU A 35 3.44 -2.83 4.29
C LEU A 35 3.85 -3.04 2.83
N ARG A 36 4.45 -2.03 2.18
CA ARG A 36 5.03 -2.16 0.84
C ARG A 36 6.05 -3.30 0.73
N ARG A 37 6.83 -3.54 1.78
CA ARG A 37 7.84 -4.60 1.81
C ARG A 37 7.21 -5.98 2.03
N VAL A 38 6.02 -6.02 2.62
CA VAL A 38 5.34 -7.26 3.02
C VAL A 38 4.34 -7.72 1.94
N LEU A 39 3.45 -6.84 1.50
CA LEU A 39 2.30 -7.18 0.67
C LEU A 39 2.66 -7.82 -0.69
N PRO A 40 3.69 -7.37 -1.44
CA PRO A 40 4.05 -8.00 -2.70
C PRO A 40 4.47 -9.47 -2.57
N HIS A 41 4.93 -9.93 -1.39
CA HIS A 41 5.23 -11.34 -1.13
C HIS A 41 4.00 -12.26 -1.15
N TYR A 42 2.80 -11.68 -1.07
CA TYR A 42 1.53 -12.38 -1.16
C TYR A 42 0.94 -12.35 -2.56
N THR A 43 1.72 -11.93 -3.57
CA THR A 43 1.32 -12.02 -4.96
C THR A 43 1.25 -13.49 -5.38
N GLU A 44 0.10 -13.89 -5.88
CA GLU A 44 -0.16 -15.24 -6.37
C GLU A 44 -0.48 -15.19 -7.87
N GLU A 45 0.18 -16.06 -8.63
CA GLU A 45 -0.08 -16.24 -10.06
C GLU A 45 -0.67 -17.62 -10.28
N SER A 46 -1.90 -17.67 -10.78
CA SER A 46 -2.62 -18.93 -11.02
C SER A 46 -3.63 -18.76 -12.15
N ASN A 47 -3.73 -19.75 -13.04
CA ASN A 47 -4.68 -19.76 -14.16
C ASN A 47 -4.62 -18.50 -15.06
N GLY A 48 -3.43 -17.94 -15.25
CA GLY A 48 -3.25 -16.69 -16.03
C GLY A 48 -3.73 -15.43 -15.31
N LEU A 49 -4.17 -15.54 -14.06
CA LEU A 49 -4.51 -14.42 -13.19
C LEU A 49 -3.33 -14.12 -12.28
N ARG A 50 -3.11 -12.83 -12.00
CA ARG A 50 -2.19 -12.35 -10.99
C ARG A 50 -2.99 -11.59 -9.93
N THR A 51 -3.00 -12.13 -8.71
CA THR A 51 -3.68 -11.54 -7.56
C THR A 51 -2.64 -11.02 -6.59
N SER A 52 -2.72 -9.74 -6.22
CA SER A 52 -1.79 -9.13 -5.26
C SER A 52 -2.59 -8.55 -4.09
N LEU A 53 -2.06 -8.71 -2.87
CA LEU A 53 -2.56 -7.94 -1.74
C LEU A 53 -2.06 -6.50 -1.85
N VAL A 54 -2.93 -5.55 -1.57
CA VAL A 54 -2.66 -4.11 -1.67
C VAL A 54 -3.24 -3.40 -0.45
N LEU A 55 -2.67 -2.24 -0.13
CA LEU A 55 -3.25 -1.31 0.83
C LEU A 55 -4.22 -0.40 0.07
N ALA A 56 -5.38 -0.12 0.67
CA ALA A 56 -6.38 0.79 0.13
C ALA A 56 -6.99 1.64 1.25
N THR A 57 -7.42 2.85 0.90
CA THR A 57 -8.27 3.70 1.73
C THR A 57 -9.72 3.49 1.33
N ALA A 58 -10.60 3.38 2.32
CA ALA A 58 -12.05 3.40 2.12
C ALA A 58 -12.59 4.70 2.74
N THR A 59 -13.28 5.50 1.94
CA THR A 59 -13.80 6.81 2.33
C THR A 59 -15.32 6.78 2.27
N GLU A 60 -15.97 7.14 3.39
CA GLU A 60 -17.40 7.34 3.48
C GLU A 60 -17.67 8.85 3.50
N TYR A 61 -18.63 9.31 2.68
CA TYR A 61 -19.05 10.71 2.62
C TYR A 61 -20.38 10.87 3.34
N GLU A 62 -20.48 11.88 4.22
CA GLU A 62 -21.69 12.12 5.03
C GLU A 62 -22.94 12.38 4.17
N ASP A 63 -22.75 12.94 2.98
CA ASP A 63 -23.80 13.26 2.00
C ASP A 63 -24.10 12.13 1.01
N GLU A 64 -23.30 11.06 1.00
CA GLU A 64 -23.50 9.87 0.17
C GLU A 64 -23.40 8.59 1.03
N PRO A 65 -24.41 8.31 1.88
CA PRO A 65 -24.33 7.26 2.91
C PRO A 65 -24.24 5.83 2.36
N ASP A 66 -24.54 5.62 1.07
CA ASP A 66 -24.44 4.32 0.40
C ASP A 66 -23.17 4.20 -0.48
N GLY A 67 -22.35 5.26 -0.55
CA GLY A 67 -21.13 5.31 -1.36
C GLY A 67 -19.88 5.11 -0.52
N ILE A 68 -19.13 4.03 -0.79
CA ILE A 68 -17.76 3.86 -0.30
C ILE A 68 -16.84 4.08 -1.49
N ASP A 69 -16.02 5.13 -1.41
CA ASP A 69 -14.92 5.31 -2.36
C ASP A 69 -13.70 4.53 -1.90
N VAL A 70 -13.06 3.81 -2.82
CA VAL A 70 -11.90 2.96 -2.52
C VAL A 70 -10.75 3.32 -3.44
N THR A 71 -9.68 3.83 -2.83
CA THR A 71 -8.47 4.24 -3.55
C THR A 71 -7.27 3.40 -3.10
N PHE A 72 -6.42 2.97 -4.03
CA PHE A 72 -5.23 2.18 -3.67
C PHE A 72 -4.08 3.06 -3.20
N VAL A 73 -3.32 2.60 -2.21
CA VAL A 73 -2.20 3.36 -1.67
C VAL A 73 -0.93 3.10 -2.49
N ALA A 74 -0.48 4.11 -3.22
CA ALA A 74 0.77 4.09 -3.96
C ALA A 74 1.98 4.33 -3.06
N TRP A 75 3.08 3.67 -3.43
CA TRP A 75 4.30 3.60 -2.65
C TRP A 75 5.23 4.78 -2.93
N PRO A 76 5.73 5.53 -1.95
CA PRO A 76 6.64 6.64 -2.20
C PRO A 76 7.86 6.23 -3.07
N ASP A 77 8.19 7.05 -4.06
CA ASP A 77 9.41 6.93 -4.85
C ASP A 77 10.61 7.36 -3.99
N ARG A 78 11.09 6.44 -3.15
CA ARG A 78 12.16 6.73 -2.19
C ARG A 78 13.43 7.25 -2.86
N ASP A 79 13.74 6.81 -4.08
CA ASP A 79 14.94 7.24 -4.80
C ASP A 79 14.85 8.73 -5.16
N TYR A 80 13.64 9.23 -5.44
CA TYR A 80 13.40 10.66 -5.65
C TYR A 80 13.53 11.51 -4.37
N TYR A 81 13.29 10.91 -3.21
CA TYR A 81 13.32 11.57 -1.90
C TYR A 81 14.59 11.25 -1.08
N ASP A 82 15.72 10.91 -1.73
CA ASP A 82 16.99 10.57 -1.08
C ASP A 82 16.86 9.45 -0.01
N GLY A 83 16.02 8.47 -0.29
CA GLY A 83 15.68 7.37 0.62
C GLY A 83 14.59 7.69 1.64
N GLY A 84 14.11 8.93 1.69
CA GLY A 84 13.01 9.39 2.53
C GLY A 84 11.65 8.83 2.12
N LEU A 85 10.65 9.02 2.98
CA LEU A 85 9.29 8.52 2.79
C LEU A 85 8.32 9.59 2.27
N GLY A 86 8.81 10.78 1.97
CA GLY A 86 7.96 11.95 1.68
C GLY A 86 7.50 12.67 2.95
N PRO A 87 6.66 13.70 2.81
CA PRO A 87 6.13 14.45 3.95
C PRO A 87 5.16 13.61 4.80
N ASP A 88 5.14 13.88 6.10
CA ASP A 88 4.16 13.31 7.02
C ASP A 88 2.86 14.12 7.01
N GLN A 89 2.14 14.04 5.89
CA GLN A 89 0.89 14.77 5.70
C GLN A 89 -0.34 13.87 5.69
N GLY A 90 -0.19 12.54 5.66
CA GLY A 90 -1.27 11.60 5.35
C GLY A 90 -1.33 11.29 3.85
N LEU A 91 -2.38 10.58 3.40
CA LEU A 91 -2.53 10.11 2.01
C LEU A 91 -3.30 11.11 1.13
N TRP A 92 -2.80 12.35 1.04
CA TRP A 92 -3.52 13.45 0.36
C TRP A 92 -3.23 13.58 -1.13
N GLU A 93 -2.12 13.04 -1.60
CA GLU A 93 -1.74 13.17 -3.01
C GLU A 93 -2.54 12.13 -3.80
N GLY A 94 -3.24 12.57 -4.85
CA GLY A 94 -4.17 11.72 -5.60
C GLY A 94 -3.90 11.73 -7.11
N GLY A 95 -4.38 10.70 -7.80
CA GLY A 95 -4.39 10.64 -9.25
C GLY A 95 -4.50 9.22 -9.81
N ASP A 96 -4.51 9.12 -11.14
CA ASP A 96 -4.56 7.84 -11.84
C ASP A 96 -3.17 7.37 -12.27
N CYS A 97 -2.91 6.07 -12.13
CA CYS A 97 -1.75 5.47 -12.78
C CYS A 97 -1.91 5.51 -14.30
N GLU A 98 -1.05 6.23 -15.01
CA GLU A 98 -1.11 6.37 -16.48
C GLU A 98 -1.00 5.03 -17.23
N GLN A 99 -0.39 4.01 -16.62
CA GLN A 99 -0.16 2.72 -17.25
C GLN A 99 -1.35 1.75 -17.12
N CYS A 100 -1.99 1.70 -15.95
CA CYS A 100 -3.06 0.73 -15.67
C CYS A 100 -4.38 1.35 -15.25
N HIS A 101 -4.48 2.69 -15.28
CA HIS A 101 -5.66 3.49 -14.95
C HIS A 101 -6.25 3.18 -13.56
N THR A 102 -5.38 2.75 -12.66
CA THR A 102 -5.74 2.51 -11.27
C THR A 102 -5.68 3.83 -10.52
N GLU A 103 -6.80 4.22 -9.90
CA GLU A 103 -6.85 5.36 -9.01
C GLU A 103 -6.02 5.08 -7.75
N VAL A 104 -5.14 6.02 -7.41
CA VAL A 104 -4.20 5.88 -6.31
C VAL A 104 -4.13 7.14 -5.45
N SER A 105 -3.87 6.91 -4.16
CA SER A 105 -3.51 7.94 -3.19
C SER A 105 -2.12 7.67 -2.63
N SER A 106 -1.43 8.71 -2.18
CA SER A 106 -0.11 8.58 -1.56
C SER A 106 0.15 9.74 -0.60
N ASN A 107 1.15 9.57 0.26
CA ASN A 107 1.70 10.68 1.03
C ASN A 107 2.75 11.48 0.24
N ALA A 108 3.10 11.04 -0.97
CA ALA A 108 4.13 11.64 -1.81
C ALA A 108 3.65 11.85 -3.26
N LYS A 109 4.02 13.00 -3.85
CA LYS A 109 3.70 13.35 -5.25
C LYS A 109 4.33 12.40 -6.27
N ARG A 110 5.44 11.76 -5.92
CA ARG A 110 6.06 10.73 -6.76
C ARG A 110 5.98 9.41 -6.03
N ALA A 111 5.27 8.47 -6.65
CA ALA A 111 4.99 7.18 -6.07
C ALA A 111 5.00 6.09 -7.14
N PHE A 112 4.97 4.83 -6.73
CA PHE A 112 4.81 3.67 -7.59
C PHE A 112 3.45 3.05 -7.38
N CYS A 113 2.74 2.80 -8.49
CA CYS A 113 1.46 2.12 -8.49
C CYS A 113 1.59 0.75 -7.81
N PRO A 114 0.72 0.41 -6.84
CA PRO A 114 0.82 -0.86 -6.13
C PRO A 114 0.40 -2.06 -7.00
N VAL A 115 -0.27 -1.81 -8.13
CA VAL A 115 -0.76 -2.85 -9.05
C VAL A 115 0.26 -3.17 -10.14
N CYS A 116 0.67 -2.17 -10.93
CA CYS A 116 1.54 -2.39 -12.09
C CYS A 116 3.01 -2.03 -11.85
N GLY A 117 3.33 -1.37 -10.72
CA GLY A 117 4.69 -0.92 -10.39
C GLY A 117 5.19 0.27 -11.21
N SER A 118 4.37 0.85 -12.07
CA SER A 118 4.74 2.06 -12.82
C SER A 118 4.80 3.27 -11.91
N ARG A 119 5.67 4.23 -12.24
CA ARG A 119 5.76 5.50 -11.52
C ARG A 119 4.50 6.34 -11.81
N CYS A 120 3.93 6.92 -10.77
CA CYS A 120 2.82 7.86 -10.82
C CYS A 120 3.31 9.27 -10.43
N GLU A 121 2.77 10.28 -11.09
CA GLU A 121 2.92 11.69 -10.74
C GLU A 121 1.56 12.18 -10.21
N LEU A 122 1.49 12.43 -8.91
CA LEU A 122 0.27 12.74 -8.17
C LEU A 122 0.20 14.22 -7.81
N THR A 123 -1.02 14.73 -7.62
CA THR A 123 -1.28 16.16 -7.37
C THR A 123 -1.76 16.47 -5.97
#